data_AF-A0A239MSJ3-F1
#
_entry.id   AF-A0A239MSJ3-F1
#
_cell.length_a   1.000
_cell.length_b   1.000
_cell.length_c   1.000
_cell.angle_alpha   90.00
_cell.angle_beta   90.00
_cell.angle_gamma   90.00
#
_symmetry.space_group_name_H-M   'P 1'
#
loop_
_entity.id
_entity.type
_entity.pdbx_description
1 polymer ?
#
loop_
_entity_poly.entity_id
_entity_poly.type
_entity_poly.pdbx_seq_one_letter_code
_entity_poly.pdbx_strand_id
1 'polypeptide(L)'
;MTQTPWPLQRMRPDLAWPISEGAGITVAVIDSGVSPNPPALAGKVLEGRDFVEPSKLGQCDEVAHGTVVAGVIAGRTPGGSVFTGIAPKAMILPIRVLPDLEKDFDPGRPNVIAEAIDYAASHGADVINLSLTTDPTPVLEQAINDALAQNIVLVAAAGNDGGGDGQNQKAYPAAYDGVIAVAGIDREGHHVATSTSGAYVDVAAPGAEVDGPMPRGDGYAQFTKGGTSFASAYVSGLAALIRSADPNLKPAEVAERIATTADHPPEGRNDLVGYGVINPYRAMTAITGAPKASPPAVALDPVALPADPMGNTRTLATWTAATLAVLALVIALCAAVVRGTRRRRLGDSPAVASVPRRPRAERTGPGDAKVTAPKVRNRGATKRPAGAPSPTATRPATAAGERHQPLSWQPGAQRTSPTQQAGSQATPNYSGRAQVPPY
;
A
#
# COMPACT_ATOMS: atom_id res chain seq x y z
N MET A 1 6.63 19.07 -8.12
CA MET A 1 6.14 18.11 -9.14
C MET A 1 5.40 18.89 -10.22
N THR A 2 5.66 18.65 -11.51
CA THR A 2 5.19 19.52 -12.62
C THR A 2 4.12 18.92 -13.53
N GLN A 3 3.92 17.59 -13.51
CA GLN A 3 2.82 16.90 -14.17
C GLN A 3 1.86 16.35 -13.11
N THR A 4 0.56 16.41 -13.37
CA THR A 4 -0.47 15.94 -12.44
C THR A 4 -0.43 14.41 -12.35
N PRO A 5 -0.23 13.81 -11.15
CA PRO A 5 -0.34 12.37 -10.92
C PRO A 5 -1.58 11.75 -11.56
N TRP A 6 -1.43 10.55 -12.13
CA TRP A 6 -2.55 9.84 -12.74
C TRP A 6 -3.76 9.64 -11.78
N PRO A 7 -3.59 9.41 -10.46
CA PRO A 7 -4.73 9.31 -9.55
C PRO A 7 -5.56 10.58 -9.51
N LEU A 8 -4.91 11.75 -9.52
CA LEU A 8 -5.60 13.05 -9.50
C LEU A 8 -6.29 13.34 -10.85
N GLN A 9 -5.73 12.86 -11.97
CA GLN A 9 -6.42 12.89 -13.26
C GLN A 9 -7.68 12.01 -13.28
N ARG A 10 -7.65 10.84 -12.62
CA ARG A 10 -8.78 9.89 -12.53
C ARG A 10 -9.85 10.28 -11.49
N MET A 11 -9.43 10.90 -10.38
CA MET A 11 -10.30 11.29 -9.25
C MET A 11 -10.93 12.67 -9.41
N ARG A 12 -10.26 13.61 -10.10
CA ARG A 12 -10.71 15.00 -10.33
C ARG A 12 -11.28 15.69 -9.07
N PRO A 13 -10.51 15.75 -7.96
CA PRO A 13 -10.99 16.39 -6.72
C PRO A 13 -11.29 17.88 -6.92
N ASP A 14 -10.67 18.52 -7.92
CA ASP A 14 -10.95 19.89 -8.36
C ASP A 14 -12.42 20.14 -8.76
N LEU A 15 -13.15 19.10 -9.16
CA LEU A 15 -14.59 19.18 -9.45
C LEU A 15 -15.47 19.07 -8.18
N ALA A 16 -14.93 18.54 -7.09
CA ALA A 16 -15.64 18.39 -5.81
C ALA A 16 -15.44 19.61 -4.88
N TRP A 17 -14.28 20.28 -4.98
CA TRP A 17 -13.92 21.43 -4.15
C TRP A 17 -14.86 22.64 -4.14
N PRO A 18 -15.62 22.96 -5.21
CA PRO A 18 -16.66 23.99 -5.15
C PRO A 18 -17.79 23.70 -4.14
N ILE A 19 -17.90 22.46 -3.66
CA ILE A 19 -18.84 22.03 -2.61
C ILE A 19 -18.11 21.88 -1.27
N SER A 20 -16.94 21.22 -1.26
CA SER A 20 -16.14 21.01 -0.04
C SER A 20 -14.69 20.68 -0.36
N GLU A 21 -13.77 21.22 0.45
CA GLU A 21 -12.34 20.87 0.46
C GLU A 21 -11.94 20.09 1.74
N GLY A 22 -12.90 19.68 2.57
CA GLY A 22 -12.64 18.99 3.85
C GLY A 22 -12.34 19.92 5.03
N ALA A 23 -12.76 21.18 4.98
CA ALA A 23 -12.52 22.14 6.05
C ALA A 23 -13.20 21.74 7.38
N GLY A 24 -12.49 21.91 8.49
CA GLY A 24 -12.99 21.59 9.84
C GLY A 24 -12.94 20.11 10.22
N ILE A 25 -12.51 19.23 9.32
CA ILE A 25 -12.44 17.78 9.53
C ILE A 25 -11.03 17.33 9.92
N THR A 26 -10.94 16.44 10.91
CA THR A 26 -9.69 15.77 11.30
C THR A 26 -9.70 14.32 10.82
N VAL A 27 -8.67 13.94 10.04
CA VAL A 27 -8.44 12.55 9.62
C VAL A 27 -7.27 11.98 10.41
N ALA A 28 -7.51 10.94 11.20
CA ALA A 28 -6.44 10.18 11.83
C ALA A 28 -5.78 9.24 10.83
N VAL A 29 -4.44 9.19 10.86
CA VAL A 29 -3.62 8.30 10.02
C VAL A 29 -2.88 7.34 10.95
N ILE A 30 -3.39 6.11 11.04
CA ILE A 30 -2.80 5.02 11.83
C ILE A 30 -1.87 4.22 10.91
N ASP A 31 -0.56 4.50 10.99
CA ASP A 31 0.44 4.12 9.98
C ASP A 31 1.88 4.12 10.58
N SER A 32 2.92 4.41 9.77
CA SER A 32 4.32 4.63 10.16
C SER A 32 4.61 6.00 10.76
N GLY A 33 3.56 6.77 11.10
CA GLY A 33 3.63 8.18 11.50
C GLY A 33 3.70 9.13 10.30
N VAL A 34 3.75 10.44 10.55
CA VAL A 34 3.65 11.47 9.50
C VAL A 34 4.63 12.60 9.76
N SER A 35 5.52 12.91 8.82
CA SER A 35 6.38 14.09 8.94
C SER A 35 5.59 15.39 8.71
N PRO A 36 5.67 16.40 9.60
CA PRO A 36 5.06 17.72 9.41
C PRO A 36 5.86 18.62 8.46
N ASN A 37 7.11 18.24 8.17
CA ASN A 37 8.09 19.03 7.42
C ASN A 37 7.83 19.23 5.92
N PRO A 38 7.17 18.32 5.16
CA PRO A 38 7.05 18.48 3.72
C PRO A 38 6.21 19.72 3.35
N PRO A 39 6.59 20.53 2.34
CA PRO A 39 5.83 21.74 1.98
C PRO A 39 4.35 21.52 1.65
N ALA A 40 3.97 20.29 1.24
CA ALA A 40 2.59 19.86 0.99
C ALA A 40 1.77 19.57 2.26
N LEU A 41 2.42 19.33 3.41
CA LEU A 41 1.79 19.04 4.71
C LEU A 41 2.06 20.11 5.77
N ALA A 42 2.89 21.11 5.48
CA ALA A 42 3.17 22.21 6.41
C ALA A 42 1.88 22.95 6.83
N GLY A 43 1.61 22.93 8.13
CA GLY A 43 0.37 23.46 8.74
C GLY A 43 -0.83 22.50 8.72
N LYS A 44 -0.64 21.22 8.41
CA LYS A 44 -1.71 20.19 8.36
C LYS A 44 -1.62 19.09 9.41
N VAL A 45 -0.40 18.80 9.87
CA VAL A 45 -0.14 17.69 10.79
C VAL A 45 -0.25 18.21 12.23
N LEU A 46 -1.20 17.64 12.99
CA LEU A 46 -1.45 17.93 14.40
C LEU A 46 -0.39 17.26 15.28
N GLU A 47 -0.36 17.60 16.57
CA GLU A 47 0.27 16.73 17.56
C GLU A 47 -0.54 15.42 17.67
N GLY A 48 0.17 14.30 17.74
CA GLY A 48 -0.38 12.95 17.76
C GLY A 48 0.64 11.99 18.35
N ARG A 49 0.34 10.69 18.40
CA ARG A 49 1.05 9.74 19.28
C ARG A 49 1.93 8.75 18.53
N ASP A 50 3.11 8.46 19.09
CA ASP A 50 3.92 7.31 18.71
C ASP A 50 3.67 6.17 19.71
N PHE A 51 3.23 5.01 19.22
CA PHE A 51 3.06 3.78 20.01
C PHE A 51 4.26 2.82 19.85
N VAL A 52 5.12 3.05 18.84
CA VAL A 52 6.38 2.31 18.63
C VAL A 52 7.45 2.84 19.58
N GLU A 53 7.52 4.16 19.74
CA GLU A 53 8.41 4.83 20.71
C GLU A 53 7.63 5.86 21.56
N PRO A 54 6.97 5.44 22.67
CA PRO A 54 6.09 6.29 23.48
C PRO A 54 6.71 7.55 24.12
N SER A 55 8.01 7.78 23.97
CA SER A 55 8.69 9.04 24.29
C SER A 55 8.63 10.09 23.17
N LYS A 56 8.05 9.76 22.01
CA LYS A 56 7.90 10.63 20.84
C LYS A 56 6.43 10.93 20.51
N LEU A 57 6.24 11.96 19.69
CA LEU A 57 4.97 12.24 19.00
C LEU A 57 4.93 11.50 17.66
N GLY A 58 3.73 11.20 17.16
CA GLY A 58 3.48 10.59 15.85
C GLY A 58 3.94 11.43 14.64
N GLN A 59 4.47 12.63 14.88
CA GLN A 59 5.06 13.55 13.90
C GLN A 59 6.41 13.08 13.31
N CYS A 60 6.74 11.79 13.44
CA CYS A 60 7.94 11.18 12.90
C CYS A 60 7.55 10.10 11.90
N ASP A 61 8.18 10.10 10.72
CA ASP A 61 8.05 9.05 9.72
C ASP A 61 9.44 8.72 9.17
N GLU A 62 9.90 7.51 9.48
CA GLU A 62 11.21 6.99 9.08
C GLU A 62 11.10 6.05 7.86
N VAL A 63 9.87 5.84 7.39
CA VAL A 63 9.46 4.83 6.38
C VAL A 63 8.95 5.50 5.09
N ALA A 64 8.45 6.73 5.19
CA ALA A 64 7.78 7.53 4.16
C ALA A 64 6.34 7.15 3.80
N HIS A 65 5.81 6.06 4.36
CA HIS A 65 4.49 5.53 3.99
C HIS A 65 3.36 6.41 4.55
N GLY A 66 3.31 6.63 5.86
CA GLY A 66 2.29 7.46 6.50
C GLY A 66 2.32 8.93 6.05
N THR A 67 3.50 9.47 5.72
CA THR A 67 3.62 10.81 5.10
C THR A 67 3.00 10.88 3.71
N VAL A 68 3.15 9.83 2.90
CA VAL A 68 2.53 9.73 1.57
C VAL A 68 1.02 9.57 1.68
N VAL A 69 0.54 8.71 2.58
CA VAL A 69 -0.88 8.54 2.93
C VAL A 69 -1.50 9.87 3.37
N ALA A 70 -0.89 10.58 4.32
CA ALA A 70 -1.34 11.90 4.76
C ALA A 70 -1.32 12.94 3.63
N GLY A 71 -0.33 12.88 2.73
CA GLY A 71 -0.24 13.71 1.54
C GLY A 71 -1.40 13.48 0.55
N VAL A 72 -1.79 12.22 0.33
CA VAL A 72 -2.94 11.83 -0.51
C VAL A 72 -4.26 12.27 0.12
N ILE A 73 -4.39 12.24 1.44
CA ILE A 73 -5.59 12.69 2.16
C ILE A 73 -5.70 14.22 2.11
N ALA A 74 -4.76 14.96 2.72
CA ALA A 74 -4.91 16.38 3.03
C ALA A 74 -3.77 17.29 2.51
N GLY A 75 -2.95 16.79 1.59
CA GLY A 75 -1.88 17.57 0.98
C GLY A 75 -2.41 18.85 0.32
N ARG A 76 -1.80 19.99 0.61
CA ARG A 76 -2.01 21.24 -0.14
C ARG A 76 -1.07 21.29 -1.34
N THR A 77 -1.30 22.21 -2.28
CA THR A 77 -0.38 22.49 -3.39
C THR A 77 0.70 23.51 -2.99
N PRO A 78 2.00 23.15 -2.88
CA PRO A 78 3.08 24.12 -2.72
C PRO A 78 3.29 24.91 -4.02
N GLY A 79 3.77 26.15 -3.90
CA GLY A 79 4.05 26.99 -5.07
C GLY A 79 4.97 26.32 -6.08
N GLY A 80 4.53 26.24 -7.35
CA GLY A 80 5.25 25.56 -8.43
C GLY A 80 5.09 24.03 -8.48
N SER A 81 4.31 23.43 -7.56
CA SER A 81 3.87 22.04 -7.67
C SER A 81 2.46 21.95 -8.24
N VAL A 82 2.08 20.78 -8.77
CA VAL A 82 0.69 20.42 -9.14
C VAL A 82 0.12 19.28 -8.28
N PHE A 83 0.84 18.89 -7.22
CA PHE A 83 0.35 17.90 -6.25
C PHE A 83 -0.73 18.50 -5.34
N THR A 84 -1.65 17.64 -4.89
CA THR A 84 -2.67 17.91 -3.87
C THR A 84 -3.17 16.58 -3.31
N GLY A 85 -3.67 16.59 -2.08
CA GLY A 85 -4.55 15.55 -1.56
C GLY A 85 -6.01 15.78 -2.00
N ILE A 86 -6.90 14.86 -1.68
CA ILE A 86 -8.33 14.94 -2.01
C ILE A 86 -9.04 16.02 -1.16
N ALA A 87 -8.67 16.16 0.12
CA ALA A 87 -9.26 17.07 1.09
C ALA A 87 -8.26 18.14 1.58
N PRO A 88 -7.84 19.09 0.73
CA PRO A 88 -6.75 20.03 1.03
C PRO A 88 -7.04 21.02 2.16
N LYS A 89 -8.26 21.08 2.72
CA LYS A 89 -8.60 21.84 3.94
C LYS A 89 -8.75 21.00 5.21
N ALA A 90 -8.70 19.67 5.14
CA ALA A 90 -8.68 18.79 6.33
C ALA A 90 -7.37 18.88 7.13
N MET A 91 -7.39 18.39 8.37
CA MET A 91 -6.23 18.23 9.25
C MET A 91 -5.87 16.76 9.41
N ILE A 92 -4.61 16.46 9.72
CA ILE A 92 -4.10 15.10 9.93
C ILE A 92 -3.72 14.91 11.41
N LEU A 93 -4.32 13.93 12.07
CA LEU A 93 -3.88 13.44 13.39
C LEU A 93 -2.94 12.23 13.17
N PRO A 94 -1.62 12.37 13.37
CA PRO A 94 -0.68 11.31 13.03
C PRO A 94 -0.52 10.32 14.19
N ILE A 95 -0.69 9.02 13.89
CA ILE A 95 -0.59 7.96 14.90
C ILE A 95 0.34 6.88 14.37
N ARG A 96 1.52 6.75 14.97
CA ARG A 96 2.51 5.76 14.56
C ARG A 96 2.31 4.46 15.33
N VAL A 97 1.96 3.40 14.62
CA VAL A 97 1.88 2.01 15.13
C VAL A 97 2.81 1.06 14.38
N LEU A 98 3.37 1.50 13.25
CA LEU A 98 4.31 0.71 12.45
C LEU A 98 5.74 1.25 12.59
N PRO A 99 6.73 0.42 12.95
CA PRO A 99 8.15 0.79 12.88
C PRO A 99 8.65 0.89 11.43
N ASP A 100 8.16 -0.02 10.58
CA ASP A 100 8.54 -0.28 9.19
C ASP A 100 7.33 -0.85 8.39
N LEU A 101 7.55 -1.52 7.25
CA LEU A 101 6.49 -2.17 6.45
C LEU A 101 6.69 -3.69 6.33
N GLU A 102 7.51 -4.30 7.19
CA GLU A 102 7.73 -5.75 7.14
C GLU A 102 6.50 -6.48 7.68
N LYS A 103 6.11 -7.59 7.03
CA LYS A 103 4.88 -8.33 7.36
C LYS A 103 5.07 -9.29 8.56
N ASP A 104 5.93 -8.91 9.50
CA ASP A 104 6.27 -9.76 10.63
C ASP A 104 5.08 -9.95 11.58
N PHE A 105 4.94 -11.18 12.07
CA PHE A 105 3.88 -11.57 12.97
C PHE A 105 4.16 -11.00 14.38
N ASP A 106 3.38 -10.00 14.76
CA ASP A 106 3.37 -9.43 16.11
C ASP A 106 1.98 -9.66 16.73
N PRO A 107 1.85 -10.55 17.73
CA PRO A 107 0.58 -10.81 18.41
C PRO A 107 0.13 -9.65 19.32
N GLY A 108 0.97 -8.66 19.58
CA GLY A 108 0.61 -7.42 20.25
C GLY A 108 -0.04 -6.38 19.32
N ARG A 109 0.28 -6.41 18.02
CA ARG A 109 -0.13 -5.41 17.02
C ARG A 109 -1.64 -5.15 16.95
N PRO A 110 -2.55 -6.16 17.02
CA PRO A 110 -3.99 -5.88 17.06
C PRO A 110 -4.44 -5.03 18.26
N ASN A 111 -3.81 -5.21 19.43
CA ASN A 111 -4.14 -4.45 20.63
C ASN A 111 -3.57 -3.02 20.55
N VAL A 112 -2.37 -2.85 20.00
CA VAL A 112 -1.79 -1.51 19.74
C VAL A 112 -2.64 -0.73 18.74
N ILE A 113 -3.19 -1.39 17.72
CA ILE A 113 -4.11 -0.77 16.75
C ILE A 113 -5.45 -0.42 17.42
N ALA A 114 -5.96 -1.24 18.34
CA ALA A 114 -7.15 -0.92 19.14
C ALA A 114 -6.92 0.34 20.00
N GLU A 115 -5.82 0.41 20.78
CA GLU A 115 -5.46 1.60 21.56
C GLU A 115 -5.24 2.85 20.68
N ALA A 116 -4.77 2.66 19.44
CA ALA A 116 -4.62 3.74 18.47
C ALA A 116 -5.97 4.26 17.91
N ILE A 117 -6.96 3.39 17.77
CA ILE A 117 -8.33 3.76 17.39
C ILE A 117 -9.00 4.54 18.54
N ASP A 118 -8.88 4.04 19.78
CA ASP A 118 -9.39 4.74 20.98
C ASP A 118 -8.71 6.10 21.18
N TYR A 119 -7.40 6.18 20.91
CA TYR A 119 -6.65 7.43 20.90
C TYR A 119 -7.16 8.40 19.82
N ALA A 120 -7.36 7.92 18.58
CA ALA A 120 -7.92 8.75 17.49
C ALA A 120 -9.30 9.32 17.84
N ALA A 121 -10.19 8.47 18.39
CA ALA A 121 -11.54 8.87 18.79
C ALA A 121 -11.52 9.94 19.90
N SER A 122 -10.76 9.68 20.97
CA SER A 122 -10.62 10.62 22.10
C SER A 122 -9.90 11.94 21.75
N HIS A 123 -9.21 11.99 20.61
CA HIS A 123 -8.49 13.18 20.12
C HIS A 123 -9.18 13.86 18.92
N GLY A 124 -10.47 13.55 18.68
CA GLY A 124 -11.33 14.33 17.78
C GLY A 124 -11.18 14.03 16.29
N ALA A 125 -10.87 12.78 15.93
CA ALA A 125 -10.93 12.33 14.54
C ALA A 125 -12.38 12.11 14.06
N ASP A 126 -12.76 12.71 12.94
CA ASP A 126 -14.02 12.41 12.22
C ASP A 126 -13.90 11.15 11.33
N VAL A 127 -12.67 10.89 10.87
CA VAL A 127 -12.32 9.81 9.94
C VAL A 127 -11.04 9.16 10.43
N ILE A 128 -10.98 7.83 10.46
CA ILE A 128 -9.76 7.08 10.77
C ILE A 128 -9.37 6.25 9.54
N ASN A 129 -8.18 6.53 9.04
CA ASN A 129 -7.54 5.79 7.96
C ASN A 129 -6.60 4.72 8.54
N LEU A 130 -6.91 3.46 8.27
CA LEU A 130 -6.16 2.26 8.65
C LEU A 130 -5.46 1.66 7.41
N SER A 131 -4.31 2.21 7.06
CA SER A 131 -3.53 1.85 5.85
C SER A 131 -2.67 0.58 6.03
N LEU A 132 -3.12 -0.35 6.88
CA LEU A 132 -2.40 -1.52 7.37
C LEU A 132 -3.30 -2.77 7.42
N THR A 133 -2.69 -3.93 7.69
CA THR A 133 -3.42 -5.17 8.03
C THR A 133 -2.84 -5.85 9.27
N THR A 134 -3.68 -6.58 10.00
CA THR A 134 -3.34 -7.31 11.22
C THR A 134 -4.32 -8.48 11.45
N ASP A 135 -4.08 -9.30 12.47
CA ASP A 135 -4.96 -10.42 12.83
C ASP A 135 -6.25 -9.94 13.53
N PRO A 136 -7.40 -10.60 13.31
CA PRO A 136 -8.64 -10.27 13.99
C PRO A 136 -8.58 -10.64 15.48
N THR A 137 -8.92 -9.70 16.35
CA THR A 137 -9.13 -9.97 17.79
C THR A 137 -10.44 -9.32 18.27
N PRO A 138 -11.08 -9.84 19.34
CA PRO A 138 -12.26 -9.21 19.92
C PRO A 138 -12.00 -7.82 20.50
N VAL A 139 -10.75 -7.52 20.88
CA VAL A 139 -10.34 -6.20 21.38
C VAL A 139 -10.30 -5.18 20.25
N LEU A 140 -9.74 -5.55 19.10
CA LEU A 140 -9.75 -4.71 17.90
C LEU A 140 -11.17 -4.51 17.36
N GLU A 141 -11.98 -5.58 17.34
CA GLU A 141 -13.39 -5.51 16.96
C GLU A 141 -14.20 -4.58 17.88
N GLN A 142 -13.94 -4.59 19.19
CA GLN A 142 -14.58 -3.68 20.14
C GLN A 142 -14.22 -2.22 19.87
N ALA A 143 -12.93 -1.89 19.68
CA ALA A 143 -12.49 -0.52 19.38
C ALA A 143 -13.05 0.01 18.04
N ILE A 144 -13.18 -0.86 17.03
CA ILE A 144 -13.87 -0.55 15.76
C ILE A 144 -15.34 -0.19 16.03
N ASN A 145 -16.06 -1.00 16.82
CA ASN A 145 -17.46 -0.73 17.18
C ASN A 145 -17.63 0.56 18.01
N ASP A 146 -16.74 0.82 18.97
CA ASP A 146 -16.81 2.01 19.83
C ASP A 146 -16.46 3.29 19.07
N ALA A 147 -15.58 3.26 18.07
CA ALA A 147 -15.35 4.39 17.16
C ALA A 147 -16.55 4.66 16.24
N LEU A 148 -17.19 3.61 15.70
CA LEU A 148 -18.42 3.74 14.92
C LEU A 148 -19.58 4.31 15.77
N ALA A 149 -19.70 3.88 17.03
CA ALA A 149 -20.67 4.41 17.99
C ALA A 149 -20.40 5.88 18.35
N GLN A 150 -19.15 6.33 18.30
CA GLN A 150 -18.74 7.74 18.41
C GLN A 150 -18.93 8.54 17.09
N ASN A 151 -19.60 7.96 16.09
CA ASN A 151 -19.91 8.58 14.79
C ASN A 151 -18.67 8.88 13.91
N ILE A 152 -17.62 8.07 14.05
CA ILE A 152 -16.36 8.21 13.30
C ILE A 152 -16.37 7.31 12.06
N VAL A 153 -15.98 7.84 10.90
CA VAL A 153 -15.89 7.06 9.66
C VAL A 153 -14.61 6.24 9.65
N LEU A 154 -14.71 4.92 9.53
CA LEU A 154 -13.56 4.03 9.46
C LEU A 154 -13.29 3.60 8.02
N VAL A 155 -12.05 3.74 7.56
CA VAL A 155 -11.63 3.39 6.20
C VAL A 155 -10.34 2.59 6.28
N ALA A 156 -10.29 1.42 5.63
CA ALA A 156 -9.16 0.51 5.75
C ALA A 156 -8.72 -0.12 4.42
N ALA A 157 -7.43 -0.42 4.36
CA ALA A 157 -6.78 -1.11 3.25
C ALA A 157 -7.26 -2.56 3.14
N ALA A 158 -7.75 -2.99 1.97
CA ALA A 158 -8.23 -4.37 1.78
C ALA A 158 -7.13 -5.45 1.84
N GLY A 159 -5.85 -5.09 1.84
CA GLY A 159 -4.71 -6.01 1.97
C GLY A 159 -3.85 -6.08 0.71
N ASN A 160 -2.62 -6.59 0.87
CA ASN A 160 -1.57 -6.53 -0.15
C ASN A 160 -0.94 -7.92 -0.37
N ASP A 161 -1.78 -8.96 -0.48
CA ASP A 161 -1.38 -10.37 -0.48
C ASP A 161 -1.75 -11.11 -1.80
N GLY A 162 -2.21 -10.36 -2.80
CA GLY A 162 -2.53 -10.84 -4.13
C GLY A 162 -1.30 -11.47 -4.83
N GLY A 163 -1.43 -12.74 -5.18
CA GLY A 163 -0.39 -13.53 -5.86
C GLY A 163 -0.29 -14.99 -5.37
N GLY A 164 -0.67 -15.25 -4.12
CA GLY A 164 -0.87 -16.60 -3.60
C GLY A 164 -2.29 -17.14 -3.83
N ASP A 165 -2.59 -18.28 -3.22
CA ASP A 165 -3.91 -18.92 -3.10
C ASP A 165 -4.91 -18.15 -2.21
N GLY A 166 -4.60 -16.89 -1.86
CA GLY A 166 -5.35 -16.00 -0.97
C GLY A 166 -6.53 -15.22 -1.58
N GLN A 167 -7.07 -15.64 -2.73
CA GLN A 167 -8.37 -15.13 -3.20
C GLN A 167 -9.43 -15.36 -2.11
N ASN A 168 -10.22 -14.34 -1.76
CA ASN A 168 -11.23 -14.37 -0.68
C ASN A 168 -10.70 -14.49 0.77
N GLN A 169 -9.42 -14.23 1.04
CA GLN A 169 -8.97 -14.10 2.44
C GLN A 169 -9.37 -12.71 3.01
N LYS A 170 -10.13 -12.71 4.11
CA LYS A 170 -10.50 -11.47 4.84
C LYS A 170 -9.26 -10.83 5.46
N ALA A 171 -8.92 -9.62 5.03
CA ALA A 171 -7.94 -8.78 5.72
C ALA A 171 -8.61 -7.90 6.79
N TYR A 172 -8.06 -7.87 8.00
CA TYR A 172 -8.54 -7.02 9.09
C TYR A 172 -7.58 -5.83 9.29
N PRO A 173 -8.07 -4.63 9.67
CA PRO A 173 -9.43 -4.33 10.12
C PRO A 173 -10.48 -4.13 9.00
N ALA A 174 -10.11 -4.13 7.72
CA ALA A 174 -11.05 -3.85 6.62
C ALA A 174 -12.26 -4.79 6.55
N ALA A 175 -12.13 -6.05 6.98
CA ALA A 175 -13.21 -7.02 6.93
C ALA A 175 -14.08 -7.09 8.20
N TYR A 176 -14.02 -6.10 9.09
CA TYR A 176 -15.00 -5.88 10.16
C TYR A 176 -16.20 -5.07 9.66
N ASP A 177 -17.39 -5.37 10.19
CA ASP A 177 -18.63 -4.70 9.77
C ASP A 177 -18.58 -3.20 10.10
N GLY A 178 -18.98 -2.36 9.14
CA GLY A 178 -18.99 -0.90 9.27
C GLY A 178 -17.68 -0.18 8.93
N VAL A 179 -16.58 -0.91 8.71
CA VAL A 179 -15.34 -0.36 8.14
C VAL A 179 -15.45 -0.34 6.62
N ILE A 180 -15.13 0.79 5.98
CA ILE A 180 -15.11 0.87 4.51
C ILE A 180 -13.85 0.18 3.99
N ALA A 181 -14.02 -0.97 3.34
CA ALA A 181 -12.93 -1.79 2.81
C ALA A 181 -12.53 -1.36 1.38
N VAL A 182 -11.25 -0.99 1.21
CA VAL A 182 -10.79 -0.37 -0.06
C VAL A 182 -9.74 -1.19 -0.80
N ALA A 183 -10.09 -1.62 -2.01
CA ALA A 183 -9.21 -2.29 -2.97
C ALA A 183 -8.45 -1.29 -3.86
N GLY A 184 -7.33 -1.73 -4.45
CA GLY A 184 -6.49 -0.90 -5.32
C GLY A 184 -6.77 -1.11 -6.82
N ILE A 185 -6.80 -0.03 -7.60
CA ILE A 185 -6.72 -0.06 -9.08
C ILE A 185 -5.44 0.56 -9.66
N ASP A 186 -5.05 0.11 -10.84
CA ASP A 186 -4.00 0.70 -11.69
C ASP A 186 -4.53 1.85 -12.57
N ARG A 187 -3.65 2.45 -13.39
CA ARG A 187 -3.99 3.58 -14.28
C ARG A 187 -5.03 3.21 -15.33
N GLU A 188 -4.96 1.99 -15.81
CA GLU A 188 -5.83 1.41 -16.82
C GLU A 188 -7.21 1.01 -16.25
N GLY A 189 -7.33 0.99 -14.92
CA GLY A 189 -8.57 0.72 -14.18
C GLY A 189 -8.74 -0.75 -13.77
N HIS A 190 -7.73 -1.59 -13.96
CA HIS A 190 -7.75 -2.96 -13.47
C HIS A 190 -7.43 -3.02 -11.97
N HIS A 191 -7.90 -4.07 -11.31
CA HIS A 191 -7.50 -4.39 -9.94
C HIS A 191 -5.99 -4.68 -9.87
N VAL A 192 -5.28 -3.99 -8.97
CA VAL A 192 -3.82 -4.15 -8.81
C VAL A 192 -3.51 -5.58 -8.38
N ALA A 193 -2.54 -6.23 -9.04
CA ALA A 193 -2.24 -7.64 -8.81
C ALA A 193 -1.85 -8.01 -7.36
N THR A 194 -1.33 -7.05 -6.59
CA THR A 194 -1.01 -7.21 -5.15
C THR A 194 -2.20 -7.00 -4.22
N SER A 195 -3.26 -6.30 -4.66
CA SER A 195 -4.45 -6.04 -3.85
C SER A 195 -5.17 -7.35 -3.53
N THR A 196 -5.67 -7.49 -2.29
CA THR A 196 -6.48 -8.65 -1.89
C THR A 196 -7.95 -8.46 -2.32
N SER A 197 -8.58 -9.54 -2.76
CA SER A 197 -9.96 -9.59 -3.26
C SER A 197 -10.90 -10.34 -2.30
N GLY A 198 -12.18 -9.96 -2.27
CA GLY A 198 -13.22 -10.74 -1.60
C GLY A 198 -14.57 -10.05 -1.43
N ALA A 199 -15.54 -10.82 -0.94
CA ALA A 199 -16.91 -10.36 -0.63
C ALA A 199 -17.02 -9.28 0.44
N TYR A 200 -15.90 -8.93 1.10
CA TYR A 200 -15.80 -7.83 2.07
C TYR A 200 -15.37 -6.50 1.45
N VAL A 201 -14.95 -6.44 0.17
CA VAL A 201 -14.54 -5.19 -0.49
C VAL A 201 -15.76 -4.33 -0.80
N ASP A 202 -15.74 -3.06 -0.38
CA ASP A 202 -16.82 -2.09 -0.62
C ASP A 202 -16.57 -1.27 -1.89
N VAL A 203 -15.37 -0.74 -2.06
CA VAL A 203 -15.01 0.16 -3.18
C VAL A 203 -13.53 0.01 -3.56
N ALA A 204 -13.16 0.57 -4.70
CA ALA A 204 -11.78 0.74 -5.11
C ALA A 204 -11.36 2.20 -5.28
N ALA A 205 -10.05 2.44 -5.18
CA ALA A 205 -9.43 3.72 -5.51
C ALA A 205 -8.01 3.50 -6.09
N PRO A 206 -7.34 4.54 -6.62
CA PRO A 206 -5.98 4.43 -7.14
C PRO A 206 -5.02 3.81 -6.12
N GLY A 207 -4.49 2.63 -6.46
CA GLY A 207 -3.63 1.83 -5.58
C GLY A 207 -2.19 1.68 -6.09
N ALA A 208 -1.96 1.75 -7.40
CA ALA A 208 -0.63 1.63 -8.02
C ALA A 208 -0.12 2.94 -8.64
N GLU A 209 1.20 3.05 -8.81
CA GLU A 209 1.87 4.28 -9.30
C GLU A 209 1.41 5.56 -8.57
N VAL A 210 1.28 5.47 -7.24
CA VAL A 210 0.84 6.60 -6.40
C VAL A 210 2.03 7.49 -6.05
N ASP A 211 1.90 8.78 -6.34
CA ASP A 211 2.88 9.80 -5.97
C ASP A 211 2.51 10.47 -4.64
N GLY A 212 3.50 10.84 -3.82
CA GLY A 212 3.27 11.62 -2.60
C GLY A 212 4.53 12.27 -2.00
N PRO A 213 4.38 13.18 -1.01
CA PRO A 213 5.48 13.94 -0.44
C PRO A 213 6.43 13.08 0.40
N MET A 214 7.74 13.30 0.27
CA MET A 214 8.74 12.63 1.10
C MET A 214 8.87 13.27 2.50
N PRO A 215 9.11 12.49 3.57
CA PRO A 215 9.27 13.00 4.95
C PRO A 215 10.31 14.10 5.17
N ARG A 216 11.29 14.24 4.27
CA ARG A 216 12.42 15.16 4.39
C ARG A 216 12.65 15.85 3.04
N GLY A 217 12.83 17.17 3.07
CA GLY A 217 12.97 18.00 1.86
C GLY A 217 11.63 18.38 1.21
N ASP A 218 11.69 18.79 -0.05
CA ASP A 218 10.57 19.21 -0.91
C ASP A 218 10.21 18.19 -2.00
N GLY A 219 10.88 17.04 -1.99
CA GLY A 219 10.73 15.96 -2.96
C GLY A 219 9.45 15.13 -2.82
N TYR A 220 9.19 14.34 -3.85
CA TYR A 220 8.06 13.42 -3.94
C TYR A 220 8.60 12.03 -4.30
N ALA A 221 7.99 10.97 -3.77
CA ALA A 221 8.26 9.59 -4.14
C ALA A 221 7.07 8.99 -4.89
N GLN A 222 7.33 7.95 -5.68
CA GLN A 222 6.35 7.22 -6.46
C GLN A 222 6.36 5.74 -6.09
N PHE A 223 5.21 5.23 -5.63
CA PHE A 223 5.02 3.88 -5.15
C PHE A 223 4.51 2.99 -6.29
N THR A 224 5.42 2.63 -7.19
CA THR A 224 5.12 1.94 -8.46
C THR A 224 4.43 0.60 -8.30
N LYS A 225 4.87 -0.24 -7.35
CA LYS A 225 4.26 -1.57 -7.07
C LYS A 225 2.84 -1.49 -6.50
N GLY A 226 2.46 -0.34 -5.96
CA GLY A 226 1.16 -0.08 -5.36
C GLY A 226 0.88 -0.79 -4.04
N GLY A 227 -0.24 -0.39 -3.43
CA GLY A 227 -0.84 -1.03 -2.27
C GLY A 227 -2.20 -0.42 -1.92
N THR A 228 -3.10 -1.24 -1.37
CA THR A 228 -4.44 -0.81 -0.91
C THR A 228 -4.38 0.29 0.15
N SER A 229 -3.26 0.39 0.85
CA SER A 229 -2.89 1.45 1.80
C SER A 229 -2.94 2.86 1.22
N PHE A 230 -2.74 3.03 -0.09
CA PHE A 230 -2.92 4.33 -0.76
C PHE A 230 -4.35 4.52 -1.26
N ALA A 231 -5.02 3.42 -1.63
CA ALA A 231 -6.43 3.47 -2.03
C ALA A 231 -7.32 3.91 -0.86
N SER A 232 -7.09 3.38 0.36
CA SER A 232 -7.77 3.84 1.59
C SER A 232 -7.54 5.33 1.88
N ALA A 233 -6.36 5.87 1.54
CA ALA A 233 -6.06 7.28 1.69
C ALA A 233 -6.94 8.17 0.77
N TYR A 234 -7.15 7.76 -0.50
CA TYR A 234 -8.06 8.46 -1.42
C TYR A 234 -9.52 8.43 -0.92
N VAL A 235 -9.97 7.29 -0.39
CA VAL A 235 -11.34 7.14 0.17
C VAL A 235 -11.51 7.93 1.47
N SER A 236 -10.50 7.97 2.34
CA SER A 236 -10.50 8.76 3.58
C SER A 236 -10.56 10.26 3.30
N GLY A 237 -9.84 10.72 2.27
CA GLY A 237 -9.97 12.09 1.77
C GLY A 237 -11.39 12.39 1.26
N LEU A 238 -12.02 11.46 0.53
CA LEU A 238 -13.41 11.61 0.09
C LEU A 238 -14.41 11.63 1.26
N ALA A 239 -14.25 10.75 2.25
CA ALA A 239 -15.05 10.77 3.48
C ALA A 239 -14.93 12.12 4.21
N ALA A 240 -13.74 12.72 4.24
CA ALA A 240 -13.53 14.06 4.79
C ALA A 240 -14.21 15.17 3.99
N LEU A 241 -14.27 15.09 2.65
CA LEU A 241 -15.06 16.02 1.83
C LEU A 241 -16.55 15.94 2.18
N ILE A 242 -17.09 14.73 2.30
CA ILE A 242 -18.50 14.45 2.61
C ILE A 242 -18.85 14.96 4.03
N ARG A 243 -18.07 14.56 5.05
CA ARG A 243 -18.25 14.97 6.45
C ARG A 243 -18.14 16.49 6.63
N SER A 244 -17.29 17.16 5.85
CA SER A 244 -17.15 18.63 5.89
C SER A 244 -18.36 19.36 5.27
N ALA A 245 -19.01 18.76 4.26
CA ALA A 245 -20.22 19.32 3.64
C ALA A 245 -21.49 19.05 4.47
N ASP A 246 -21.58 17.90 5.14
CA ASP A 246 -22.65 17.58 6.08
C ASP A 246 -22.10 16.81 7.32
N PRO A 247 -21.76 17.54 8.39
CA PRO A 247 -21.24 16.96 9.64
C PRO A 247 -22.25 16.08 10.40
N ASN A 248 -23.50 15.98 9.96
CA ASN A 248 -24.52 15.17 10.62
C ASN A 248 -24.59 13.74 10.07
N LEU A 249 -23.99 13.48 8.89
CA LEU A 249 -23.98 12.14 8.29
C LEU A 249 -23.22 11.15 9.16
N LYS A 250 -23.85 10.01 9.42
CA LYS A 250 -23.31 8.87 10.16
C LYS A 250 -22.33 8.06 9.29
N PRO A 251 -21.43 7.27 9.88
CA PRO A 251 -20.49 6.43 9.14
C PRO A 251 -21.14 5.57 8.04
N ALA A 252 -22.28 4.94 8.35
CA ALA A 252 -23.04 4.14 7.37
C ALA A 252 -23.63 4.96 6.22
N GLU A 253 -24.04 6.22 6.46
CA GLU A 253 -24.59 7.12 5.44
C GLU A 253 -23.48 7.68 4.54
N VAL A 254 -22.29 7.93 5.11
CA VAL A 254 -21.08 8.25 4.34
C VAL A 254 -20.65 7.05 3.47
N ALA A 255 -20.65 5.84 4.03
CA ALA A 255 -20.33 4.61 3.31
C ALA A 255 -21.32 4.34 2.15
N GLU A 256 -22.63 4.41 2.40
CA GLU A 256 -23.65 4.26 1.35
C GLU A 256 -23.51 5.35 0.27
N ARG A 257 -23.24 6.60 0.64
CA ARG A 257 -23.00 7.69 -0.31
C ARG A 257 -21.77 7.45 -1.18
N ILE A 258 -20.67 6.93 -0.62
CA ILE A 258 -19.46 6.57 -1.38
C ILE A 258 -19.74 5.39 -2.34
N ALA A 259 -20.36 4.31 -1.84
CA ALA A 259 -20.65 3.11 -2.64
C ALA A 259 -21.67 3.36 -3.77
N THR A 260 -22.77 4.07 -3.49
CA THR A 260 -23.82 4.34 -4.50
C THR A 260 -23.39 5.35 -5.58
N THR A 261 -22.36 6.15 -5.33
CA THR A 261 -21.84 7.14 -6.28
C THR A 261 -20.55 6.74 -6.98
N ALA A 262 -19.97 5.60 -6.63
CA ALA A 262 -18.83 5.00 -7.31
C ALA A 262 -19.14 4.69 -8.80
N ASP A 263 -18.10 4.58 -9.60
CA ASP A 263 -18.15 4.14 -11.00
C ASP A 263 -18.22 2.60 -11.00
N HIS A 264 -19.45 2.08 -11.02
CA HIS A 264 -19.79 0.67 -10.82
C HIS A 264 -19.22 -0.25 -11.92
N PRO A 265 -18.83 -1.50 -11.60
CA PRO A 265 -18.56 -2.52 -12.60
C PRO A 265 -19.87 -2.92 -13.35
N PRO A 266 -19.80 -3.59 -14.52
CA PRO A 266 -20.99 -3.97 -15.29
C PRO A 266 -22.04 -4.79 -14.52
N GLU A 267 -21.56 -5.62 -13.60
CA GLU A 267 -22.33 -6.45 -12.67
C GLU A 267 -22.82 -5.71 -11.39
N GLY A 268 -22.57 -4.40 -11.28
CA GLY A 268 -22.97 -3.55 -10.16
C GLY A 268 -22.10 -3.69 -8.90
N ARG A 269 -21.72 -4.91 -8.52
CA ARG A 269 -20.71 -5.20 -7.50
C ARG A 269 -19.91 -6.45 -7.86
N ASN A 270 -18.59 -6.43 -7.65
CA ASN A 270 -17.75 -7.64 -7.67
C ASN A 270 -16.74 -7.66 -6.51
N ASP A 271 -16.01 -8.76 -6.36
CA ASP A 271 -15.07 -8.98 -5.26
C ASP A 271 -13.66 -8.40 -5.50
N LEU A 272 -13.43 -7.77 -6.65
CA LEU A 272 -12.16 -7.10 -6.99
C LEU A 272 -12.21 -5.59 -6.67
N VAL A 273 -13.33 -4.94 -6.93
CA VAL A 273 -13.49 -3.49 -6.74
C VAL A 273 -14.71 -3.11 -5.89
N GLY A 274 -15.42 -4.07 -5.31
CA GLY A 274 -16.66 -3.84 -4.59
C GLY A 274 -17.71 -3.23 -5.53
N TYR A 275 -18.36 -2.16 -5.09
CA TYR A 275 -19.25 -1.31 -5.88
C TYR A 275 -18.49 -0.43 -6.89
N GLY A 276 -17.18 -0.61 -7.07
CA GLY A 276 -16.40 0.06 -8.11
C GLY A 276 -15.56 1.22 -7.62
N VAL A 277 -15.06 2.01 -8.57
CA VAL A 277 -14.04 3.04 -8.31
C VAL A 277 -14.69 4.31 -7.78
N ILE A 278 -14.23 4.86 -6.65
CA ILE A 278 -14.83 6.06 -6.07
C ILE A 278 -14.80 7.27 -7.03
N ASN A 279 -15.83 8.10 -6.96
CA ASN A 279 -15.99 9.27 -7.81
C ASN A 279 -16.31 10.52 -6.96
N PRO A 280 -15.30 11.32 -6.58
CA PRO A 280 -15.49 12.49 -5.71
C PRO A 280 -16.54 13.49 -6.20
N TYR A 281 -16.62 13.73 -7.52
CA TYR A 281 -17.63 14.63 -8.08
C TYR A 281 -19.05 14.08 -7.90
N ARG A 282 -19.30 12.82 -8.25
CA ARG A 282 -20.63 12.18 -8.07
C ARG A 282 -21.01 12.07 -6.60
N ALA A 283 -20.05 11.75 -5.73
CA ALA A 283 -20.26 11.71 -4.28
C ALA A 283 -20.73 13.06 -3.73
N MET A 284 -20.03 14.16 -4.05
CA MET A 284 -20.39 15.49 -3.54
C MET A 284 -21.65 16.06 -4.19
N THR A 285 -21.95 15.74 -5.45
CA THR A 285 -23.15 16.25 -6.16
C THR A 285 -24.41 15.41 -5.98
N ALA A 286 -24.33 14.20 -5.42
CA ALA A 286 -25.50 13.36 -5.17
C ALA A 286 -26.49 14.02 -4.18
N ILE A 287 -27.77 14.05 -4.57
CA ILE A 287 -28.87 14.56 -3.75
C ILE A 287 -29.23 13.49 -2.71
N THR A 288 -28.80 13.66 -1.47
CA THR A 288 -29.20 12.82 -0.35
C THR A 288 -30.71 12.87 -0.14
N GLY A 289 -31.35 11.71 0.01
CA GLY A 289 -32.81 11.59 0.16
C GLY A 289 -33.60 11.34 -1.12
N ALA A 290 -32.96 11.27 -2.30
CA ALA A 290 -33.58 10.65 -3.46
C ALA A 290 -33.89 9.15 -3.15
N PRO A 291 -35.05 8.60 -3.56
CA PRO A 291 -35.33 7.17 -3.40
C PRO A 291 -34.28 6.29 -4.08
N LYS A 292 -34.23 5.00 -3.72
CA LYS A 292 -33.47 3.95 -4.45
C LYS A 292 -34.09 3.64 -5.82
N ALA A 293 -34.15 4.65 -6.67
CA ALA A 293 -34.11 4.48 -8.10
C ALA A 293 -32.64 4.15 -8.45
N SER A 294 -32.34 2.85 -8.60
CA SER A 294 -31.47 2.48 -9.70
C SER A 294 -32.01 3.21 -10.93
N PRO A 295 -31.20 3.96 -11.70
CA PRO A 295 -31.63 4.42 -13.00
C PRO A 295 -32.20 3.21 -13.74
N PRO A 296 -33.37 3.30 -14.40
CA PRO A 296 -33.77 2.22 -15.30
C PRO A 296 -32.59 1.98 -16.23
N ALA A 297 -32.25 0.71 -16.47
CA ALA A 297 -31.11 0.34 -17.30
C ALA A 297 -31.40 0.67 -18.77
N VAL A 298 -31.39 1.97 -19.06
CA VAL A 298 -31.16 2.52 -20.38
C VAL A 298 -29.75 2.09 -20.73
N ALA A 299 -29.67 0.91 -21.35
CA ALA A 299 -28.54 0.56 -22.17
C ALA A 299 -28.44 1.65 -23.23
N LEU A 300 -27.60 2.65 -22.97
CA LEU A 300 -27.15 3.57 -23.99
C LEU A 300 -26.57 2.70 -25.11
N ASP A 301 -27.04 2.90 -26.34
CA ASP A 301 -26.52 2.18 -27.50
C ASP A 301 -24.98 2.21 -27.44
N PRO A 302 -24.29 1.05 -27.53
CA PRO A 302 -22.86 0.99 -27.28
C PRO A 302 -22.13 2.06 -28.09
N VAL A 303 -21.49 3.00 -27.39
CA VAL A 303 -20.82 4.13 -28.04
C VAL A 303 -19.81 3.55 -29.02
N ALA A 304 -20.11 3.73 -30.31
CA ALA A 304 -19.33 3.18 -31.39
C ALA A 304 -17.99 3.93 -31.45
N LEU A 305 -17.04 3.47 -30.63
CA LEU A 305 -15.68 3.98 -30.60
C LEU A 305 -15.14 3.95 -32.03
N PRO A 306 -14.56 5.06 -32.55
CA PRO A 306 -13.91 5.05 -33.84
C PRO A 306 -12.90 3.92 -33.89
N ALA A 307 -13.04 3.01 -34.85
CA ALA A 307 -12.17 1.84 -34.96
C ALA A 307 -10.70 2.29 -35.01
N ASP A 308 -9.84 1.71 -34.16
CA ASP A 308 -8.43 2.09 -34.08
C ASP A 308 -7.81 2.03 -35.49
N PRO A 309 -7.43 3.19 -36.08
CA PRO A 309 -6.92 3.24 -37.45
C PRO A 309 -5.57 2.50 -37.60
N MET A 310 -4.93 2.13 -36.48
CA MET A 310 -3.74 1.29 -36.43
C MET A 310 -3.97 -0.07 -35.77
N GLY A 311 -5.21 -0.44 -35.41
CA GLY A 311 -5.51 -1.69 -34.70
C GLY A 311 -5.08 -2.92 -35.51
N ASN A 312 -5.58 -3.03 -36.75
CA ASN A 312 -5.16 -4.06 -37.69
C ASN A 312 -3.65 -4.03 -37.96
N THR A 313 -3.03 -2.85 -38.00
CA THR A 313 -1.59 -2.67 -38.22
C THR A 313 -0.77 -3.20 -37.04
N ARG A 314 -1.21 -2.97 -35.80
CA ARG A 314 -0.62 -3.49 -34.57
C ARG A 314 -0.73 -5.01 -34.50
N THR A 315 -1.92 -5.56 -34.78
CA THR A 315 -2.15 -7.02 -34.84
C THR A 315 -1.32 -7.69 -35.93
N LEU A 316 -1.19 -7.08 -37.11
CA LEU A 316 -0.33 -7.60 -38.18
C LEU A 316 1.16 -7.54 -37.79
N ALA A 317 1.60 -6.48 -37.11
CA ALA A 317 2.96 -6.34 -36.60
C ALA A 317 3.31 -7.40 -35.54
N THR A 318 2.40 -7.72 -34.61
CA THR A 318 2.65 -8.77 -33.61
C THR A 318 2.68 -10.17 -34.24
N TRP A 319 1.78 -10.50 -35.16
CA TRP A 319 1.81 -11.79 -35.86
C TRP A 319 3.02 -11.96 -36.78
N THR A 320 3.47 -10.91 -37.47
CA THR A 320 4.69 -10.96 -38.28
C THR A 320 5.95 -11.09 -37.42
N ALA A 321 6.05 -10.38 -36.29
CA ALA A 321 7.14 -10.56 -35.34
C ALA A 321 7.17 -11.99 -34.76
N ALA A 322 6.02 -12.53 -34.35
CA ALA A 322 5.91 -13.88 -33.80
C ALA A 322 6.29 -14.97 -34.83
N THR A 323 5.81 -14.86 -36.08
CA THR A 323 6.14 -15.83 -37.13
C THR A 323 7.61 -15.77 -37.54
N LEU A 324 8.23 -14.58 -37.59
CA LEU A 324 9.67 -14.43 -37.80
C LEU A 324 10.51 -15.05 -36.66
N ALA A 325 10.08 -14.90 -35.40
CA ALA A 325 10.74 -15.51 -34.26
C ALA A 325 10.67 -17.06 -34.30
N VAL A 326 9.51 -17.63 -34.65
CA VAL A 326 9.35 -19.08 -34.86
C VAL A 326 10.22 -19.58 -36.01
N LEU A 327 10.26 -18.85 -37.14
CA LEU A 327 11.10 -19.21 -38.28
C LEU A 327 12.60 -19.20 -37.92
N ALA A 328 13.06 -18.19 -37.18
CA ALA A 328 14.44 -18.12 -36.69
C ALA A 328 14.79 -19.30 -35.75
N LEU A 329 13.85 -19.70 -34.87
CA LEU A 329 14.02 -20.86 -33.98
C LEU A 329 14.15 -22.17 -34.78
N VAL A 330 13.31 -22.38 -35.81
CA VAL A 330 13.38 -23.54 -36.70
C VAL A 330 14.71 -23.59 -37.46
N ILE A 331 15.17 -22.46 -38.01
CA ILE A 331 16.46 -22.36 -38.71
C ILE A 331 17.62 -22.70 -37.75
N ALA A 332 17.59 -22.20 -36.51
CA ALA A 332 18.60 -22.52 -35.49
C ALA A 332 18.61 -24.02 -35.14
N LEU A 333 17.43 -24.64 -34.98
CA LEU A 333 17.27 -26.08 -34.75
C LEU A 333 17.84 -26.92 -35.91
N CYS A 334 17.48 -26.60 -37.15
CA CYS A 334 18.03 -27.26 -38.33
C CYS A 334 19.56 -27.11 -38.41
N ALA A 335 20.08 -25.91 -38.16
CA ALA A 335 21.52 -25.64 -38.17
C ALA A 335 22.29 -26.35 -37.03
N ALA A 336 21.62 -26.64 -35.90
CA ALA A 336 22.16 -27.45 -34.81
C ALA A 336 22.18 -28.95 -35.18
N VAL A 337 21.08 -29.48 -35.74
CA VAL A 337 20.99 -30.87 -36.22
C VAL A 337 22.04 -31.16 -37.31
N VAL A 338 22.20 -30.28 -38.29
CA VAL A 338 23.22 -30.41 -39.34
C VAL A 338 24.65 -30.36 -38.76
N ARG A 339 24.92 -29.52 -37.76
CA ARG A 339 26.22 -29.55 -37.05
C ARG A 339 26.43 -30.85 -36.27
N GLY A 340 25.38 -31.39 -35.65
CA GLY A 340 25.42 -32.66 -34.94
C GLY A 340 25.74 -33.85 -35.86
N THR A 341 25.04 -33.96 -36.99
CA THR A 341 25.27 -35.04 -37.96
C THR A 341 26.63 -34.92 -38.66
N ARG A 342 27.09 -33.69 -38.97
CA ARG A 342 28.42 -33.46 -39.56
C ARG A 342 29.56 -33.77 -38.59
N ARG A 343 29.39 -33.53 -37.27
CA ARG A 343 30.34 -34.00 -36.25
C ARG A 343 30.35 -35.52 -36.11
N ARG A 344 29.18 -36.19 -36.12
CA ARG A 344 29.12 -37.67 -36.06
C ARG A 344 29.79 -38.34 -37.28
N ARG A 345 29.64 -37.79 -38.49
CA ARG A 345 30.29 -38.29 -39.72
C ARG A 345 31.82 -38.12 -39.77
N LEU A 346 32.44 -37.49 -38.77
CA LEU A 346 33.89 -37.32 -38.65
C LEU A 346 34.49 -38.14 -37.48
N GLY A 347 33.71 -39.02 -36.86
CA GLY A 347 34.15 -39.86 -35.74
C GLY A 347 34.75 -41.22 -36.12
N ASP A 348 34.31 -41.81 -37.24
CA ASP A 348 34.64 -43.19 -37.60
C ASP A 348 35.71 -43.27 -38.70
N SER A 349 36.88 -43.81 -38.37
CA SER A 349 37.90 -44.26 -39.33
C SER A 349 38.84 -45.29 -38.69
N PRO A 350 38.70 -46.59 -38.99
CA PRO A 350 39.62 -47.62 -38.51
C PRO A 350 40.94 -47.60 -39.29
N ALA A 351 42.00 -48.17 -38.70
CA ALA A 351 43.32 -48.26 -39.32
C ALA A 351 43.51 -49.55 -40.14
N VAL A 352 44.50 -49.56 -41.06
CA VAL A 352 45.57 -50.59 -41.21
C VAL A 352 46.50 -50.25 -42.40
N ALA A 353 47.71 -50.80 -42.40
CA ALA A 353 48.86 -50.43 -43.22
C ALA A 353 48.99 -51.15 -44.59
N SER A 354 49.97 -50.72 -45.40
CA SER A 354 50.66 -51.56 -46.40
C SER A 354 52.14 -51.16 -46.60
N VAL A 355 52.96 -52.04 -47.17
CA VAL A 355 54.42 -52.15 -46.92
C VAL A 355 55.28 -51.72 -48.17
N PRO A 356 56.55 -52.14 -48.44
CA PRO A 356 57.67 -51.18 -48.58
C PRO A 356 58.36 -51.11 -49.97
N ARG A 357 59.35 -50.20 -50.10
CA ARG A 357 60.48 -50.32 -51.06
C ARG A 357 61.84 -49.94 -50.46
N ARG A 358 62.92 -50.48 -51.02
CA ARG A 358 64.36 -50.29 -50.74
C ARG A 358 65.11 -50.32 -52.11
N PRO A 359 66.42 -50.02 -52.20
CA PRO A 359 67.15 -48.84 -51.68
C PRO A 359 68.09 -48.22 -52.74
N ARG A 360 68.73 -47.05 -52.52
CA ARG A 360 69.97 -46.68 -53.25
C ARG A 360 70.89 -45.68 -52.51
N ALA A 361 72.15 -46.11 -52.36
CA ALA A 361 73.40 -45.35 -52.15
C ALA A 361 73.37 -43.90 -51.59
N GLU A 362 73.50 -43.80 -50.27
CA GLU A 362 74.70 -43.29 -49.59
C GLU A 362 75.61 -42.24 -50.28
N ARG A 363 75.82 -41.11 -49.59
CA ARG A 363 77.05 -40.28 -49.60
C ARG A 363 77.31 -39.77 -48.18
N THR A 364 78.57 -39.55 -47.82
CA THR A 364 79.02 -39.53 -46.41
C THR A 364 79.69 -38.22 -45.97
N GLY A 365 79.56 -37.89 -44.68
CA GLY A 365 80.39 -36.90 -43.97
C GLY A 365 79.70 -35.57 -43.59
N PRO A 366 80.25 -34.83 -42.61
CA PRO A 366 80.15 -35.21 -41.19
C PRO A 366 79.82 -34.03 -40.24
N GLY A 367 79.43 -34.36 -39.00
CA GLY A 367 79.34 -33.41 -37.87
C GLY A 367 77.98 -32.65 -37.77
N ASP A 368 77.32 -32.53 -36.62
CA ASP A 368 77.65 -33.08 -35.30
C ASP A 368 76.41 -33.58 -34.52
N ALA A 369 76.68 -34.43 -33.53
CA ALA A 369 75.68 -35.04 -32.66
C ALA A 369 75.48 -34.19 -31.36
N LYS A 370 74.59 -34.49 -30.39
CA LYS A 370 73.98 -35.77 -30.00
C LYS A 370 72.68 -35.53 -29.17
N VAL A 371 71.63 -36.32 -29.43
CA VAL A 371 70.95 -37.20 -28.44
C VAL A 371 70.51 -36.54 -27.12
N THR A 372 69.28 -35.98 -27.01
CA THR A 372 67.97 -36.61 -26.69
C THR A 372 67.70 -37.01 -25.22
N ALA A 373 66.56 -36.53 -24.70
CA ALA A 373 65.52 -37.16 -23.85
C ALA A 373 65.86 -38.36 -22.92
N PRO A 374 65.21 -38.44 -21.73
CA PRO A 374 63.99 -39.27 -21.68
C PRO A 374 62.85 -38.75 -20.77
N LYS A 375 61.77 -39.54 -20.69
CA LYS A 375 60.47 -39.24 -20.04
C LYS A 375 60.13 -40.31 -18.99
N VAL A 376 60.06 -39.96 -17.70
CA VAL A 376 59.65 -40.80 -16.55
C VAL A 376 58.91 -39.86 -15.57
N ARG A 377 57.59 -39.93 -15.30
CA ARG A 377 56.71 -40.96 -14.68
C ARG A 377 56.71 -40.94 -13.13
N ASN A 378 55.53 -40.63 -12.57
CA ASN A 378 54.96 -41.00 -11.25
C ASN A 378 55.24 -40.20 -9.94
N ARG A 379 54.12 -39.89 -9.27
CA ARG A 379 53.76 -40.05 -7.83
C ARG A 379 54.10 -38.98 -6.75
N GLY A 380 53.01 -38.46 -6.18
CA GLY A 380 52.75 -38.08 -4.77
C GLY A 380 51.24 -37.74 -4.69
N ALA A 381 50.35 -38.24 -3.82
CA ALA A 381 50.40 -38.62 -2.39
C ALA A 381 50.74 -37.41 -1.49
N THR A 382 49.93 -36.96 -0.52
CA THR A 382 48.59 -37.41 0.00
C THR A 382 47.86 -36.18 0.64
N LYS A 383 46.75 -36.16 1.41
CA LYS A 383 45.95 -37.15 2.20
C LYS A 383 44.50 -36.61 2.47
N ARG A 384 43.67 -37.39 3.19
CA ARG A 384 42.49 -37.00 4.01
C ARG A 384 42.71 -37.58 5.44
N PRO A 385 41.89 -37.35 6.51
CA PRO A 385 40.51 -36.85 6.53
C PRO A 385 40.11 -35.84 7.65
N ALA A 386 38.82 -35.48 7.59
CA ALA A 386 37.84 -34.98 8.57
C ALA A 386 38.17 -34.81 10.08
N GLY A 387 37.48 -33.84 10.70
CA GLY A 387 37.21 -33.76 12.14
C GLY A 387 36.59 -32.42 12.58
N ALA A 388 35.42 -32.44 13.20
CA ALA A 388 34.87 -31.34 14.04
C ALA A 388 35.12 -31.71 15.53
N PRO A 389 35.12 -30.78 16.51
CA PRO A 389 33.89 -30.09 16.94
C PRO A 389 34.08 -28.64 17.45
N SER A 390 32.99 -28.02 17.92
CA SER A 390 33.02 -26.82 18.78
C SER A 390 33.27 -27.17 20.26
N PRO A 391 33.87 -26.25 21.05
CA PRO A 391 33.37 -26.03 22.41
C PRO A 391 33.42 -24.57 22.92
N THR A 392 32.32 -24.17 23.56
CA THR A 392 32.20 -23.48 24.86
C THR A 392 33.13 -22.31 25.25
N ALA A 393 32.55 -21.10 25.20
CA ALA A 393 32.61 -19.96 26.15
C ALA A 393 33.89 -19.61 26.97
N THR A 394 34.18 -18.30 27.07
CA THR A 394 34.58 -17.69 28.36
C THR A 394 34.22 -16.20 28.42
N ARG A 395 33.90 -15.72 29.63
CA ARG A 395 33.77 -14.29 30.00
C ARG A 395 35.10 -13.77 30.56
N PRO A 396 35.32 -12.45 30.54
CA PRO A 396 35.81 -11.76 31.74
C PRO A 396 34.69 -11.05 32.51
N ALA A 397 35.00 -10.52 33.70
CA ALA A 397 34.06 -9.73 34.49
C ALA A 397 34.78 -8.71 35.37
N THR A 398 34.29 -7.46 35.34
CA THR A 398 34.45 -6.43 36.37
C THR A 398 33.09 -5.71 36.47
N ALA A 399 32.38 -5.54 37.60
CA ALA A 399 32.65 -5.62 39.05
C ALA A 399 32.87 -4.27 39.77
N ALA A 400 31.86 -3.40 39.68
CA ALA A 400 31.34 -2.53 40.74
C ALA A 400 29.81 -2.47 40.54
N GLY A 401 28.93 -2.35 41.54
CA GLY A 401 29.07 -1.65 42.82
C GLY A 401 28.47 -0.25 42.63
N GLU A 402 27.35 0.14 43.25
CA GLU A 402 26.77 -0.31 44.52
C GLU A 402 25.26 -0.66 44.43
N ARG A 403 24.61 -0.90 45.57
CA ARG A 403 23.16 -1.16 45.73
C ARG A 403 22.61 -0.17 46.74
N HIS A 404 21.34 0.23 46.67
CA HIS A 404 20.50 0.27 47.87
C HIS A 404 19.00 0.14 47.55
N GLN A 405 18.32 -0.55 48.48
CA GLN A 405 16.96 -1.10 48.56
C GLN A 405 15.76 -0.20 48.10
N PRO A 406 14.57 -0.80 47.86
CA PRO A 406 13.43 -0.11 47.25
C PRO A 406 12.54 0.65 48.25
N LEU A 407 11.72 1.56 47.72
CA LEU A 407 10.56 2.13 48.39
C LEU A 407 9.28 1.46 47.87
N SER A 408 8.58 0.74 48.74
CA SER A 408 7.24 0.24 48.50
C SER A 408 6.19 1.26 48.91
N TRP A 409 5.12 1.39 48.12
CA TRP A 409 3.88 2.06 48.53
C TRP A 409 2.68 1.34 47.92
N GLN A 410 1.63 1.19 48.72
CA GLN A 410 0.32 0.67 48.32
C GLN A 410 -0.80 1.58 48.89
N PRO A 411 -2.01 1.57 48.31
CA PRO A 411 -2.94 2.69 48.39
C PRO A 411 -3.76 2.75 49.68
N GLY A 412 -4.31 3.93 50.00
CA GLY A 412 -5.22 4.10 51.13
C GLY A 412 -6.12 5.35 51.10
N ALA A 413 -7.38 5.12 51.48
CA ALA A 413 -8.40 6.07 51.97
C ALA A 413 -9.04 7.10 51.00
N GLN A 414 -10.36 6.94 50.85
CA GLN A 414 -11.30 7.95 50.34
C GLN A 414 -11.58 9.07 51.37
N ARG A 415 -12.07 10.23 50.91
CA ARG A 415 -13.00 11.14 51.62
C ARG A 415 -13.66 12.08 50.59
N THR A 416 -14.85 11.78 50.10
CA THR A 416 -16.17 12.28 50.58
C THR A 416 -16.37 13.79 50.41
N SER A 417 -17.16 14.16 49.40
CA SER A 417 -17.76 15.50 49.22
C SER A 417 -18.84 15.79 50.26
N PRO A 418 -19.09 17.07 50.62
CA PRO A 418 -20.33 17.49 51.27
C PRO A 418 -21.33 18.05 50.25
N THR A 419 -22.51 17.43 50.16
CA THR A 419 -23.68 17.99 49.45
C THR A 419 -24.36 19.05 50.31
N GLN A 420 -24.93 20.10 49.71
CA GLN A 420 -26.02 20.86 50.34
C GLN A 420 -27.08 21.29 49.32
N GLN A 421 -28.34 21.38 49.75
CA GLN A 421 -29.53 21.49 48.89
C GLN A 421 -30.38 22.74 49.17
N ALA A 422 -31.05 23.20 48.12
CA ALA A 422 -32.41 23.76 48.08
C ALA A 422 -32.78 25.08 48.79
N GLY A 423 -33.82 25.73 48.26
CA GLY A 423 -34.37 27.03 48.65
C GLY A 423 -34.39 28.01 47.46
N SER A 424 -35.31 27.97 46.48
CA SER A 424 -36.78 27.84 46.45
C SER A 424 -37.54 29.17 46.68
N GLN A 425 -38.60 29.38 45.87
CA GLN A 425 -39.54 30.53 45.87
C GLN A 425 -38.95 31.90 45.41
N ALA A 426 -39.68 32.80 44.73
CA ALA A 426 -40.99 32.73 44.06
C ALA A 426 -41.10 33.78 42.92
N THR A 427 -42.16 33.71 42.10
CA THR A 427 -42.51 34.70 41.07
C THR A 427 -43.26 35.91 41.67
N PRO A 428 -43.41 37.04 40.93
CA PRO A 428 -44.63 37.19 40.11
C PRO A 428 -44.44 37.89 38.75
N ASN A 429 -45.52 37.92 37.95
CA ASN A 429 -45.59 38.47 36.60
C ASN A 429 -45.50 40.01 36.54
N TYR A 430 -45.11 40.55 35.37
CA TYR A 430 -45.80 41.71 34.78
C TYR A 430 -45.93 41.59 33.25
N SER A 431 -46.81 42.39 32.66
CA SER A 431 -47.32 42.21 31.28
C SER A 431 -46.77 43.24 30.27
N GLY A 432 -46.79 42.88 28.98
CA GLY A 432 -46.48 43.79 27.86
C GLY A 432 -46.88 43.22 26.49
N ARG A 433 -47.74 43.94 25.74
CA ARG A 433 -48.19 43.60 24.38
C ARG A 433 -47.74 44.68 23.38
N ALA A 434 -47.14 44.28 22.27
CA ALA A 434 -47.25 44.86 20.92
C ALA A 434 -46.54 43.86 19.95
N GLN A 435 -47.11 43.31 18.89
CA GLN A 435 -47.80 43.87 17.69
C GLN A 435 -46.89 44.59 16.68
N VAL A 436 -46.49 43.79 15.67
CA VAL A 436 -46.19 44.07 14.25
C VAL A 436 -47.22 45.00 13.55
N PRO A 437 -47.03 45.52 12.30
CA PRO A 437 -46.14 45.08 11.20
C PRO A 437 -45.35 46.26 10.53
N PRO A 438 -45.12 46.35 9.19
CA PRO A 438 -43.90 45.84 8.55
C PRO A 438 -43.19 46.86 7.60
N TYR A 439 -42.02 46.47 7.08
CA TYR A 439 -41.66 46.61 5.66
C TYR A 439 -40.61 45.56 5.28
#